data_AF-A0A836LEK6-F1
#
_entry.id   AF-A0A836LEK6-F1
#
_cell.length_a   1.000
_cell.length_b   1.000
_cell.length_c   1.000
_cell.angle_alpha   90.00
_cell.angle_beta   90.00
_cell.angle_gamma   90.00
#
_symmetry.space_group_name_H-M   'P 1'
#
loop_
_entity.id
_entity.type
_entity.pdbx_description
1 polymer ?
#
loop_
_entity_poly.entity_id
_entity_poly.type
_entity_poly.pdbx_seq_one_letter_code
_entity_poly.pdbx_strand_id
1 'polypeptide(L)'
;MADKLSGPRLSQLVWPPSKDGYTFEMSRPERAAYDLAVSLIRWHACNRFRANCGSATDPPRDVGFSRLCPKCKRQHFPQIMPAVLVAVMDGRGNVILSQRRKKSKLLTLLSGFVLHGESAEETVRREVEEETGSRVSEVRYIGSQPWPYP
;
A
#
# COMPACT_ATOMS: atom_id res chain seq x y z
N MET A 1 1.82 31.85 2.15
CA MET A 1 0.54 31.92 1.39
C MET A 1 0.06 30.50 1.06
N ALA A 2 -0.25 29.67 2.06
CA ALA A 2 -0.61 28.26 1.89
C ALA A 2 -2.13 27.99 2.04
N ASP A 3 -2.96 29.03 2.01
CA ASP A 3 -4.38 28.98 2.38
C ASP A 3 -5.36 28.94 1.20
N LYS A 4 -4.90 28.69 -0.03
CA LYS A 4 -5.77 28.70 -1.23
C LYS A 4 -5.88 27.35 -1.95
N LEU A 5 -5.90 26.25 -1.20
CA LEU A 5 -6.42 24.99 -1.73
C LEU A 5 -7.91 24.93 -1.43
N SER A 6 -8.73 25.46 -2.35
CA SER A 6 -10.19 25.32 -2.31
C SER A 6 -10.58 23.93 -2.81
N GLY A 7 -10.57 22.98 -1.88
CA GLY A 7 -11.11 21.62 -2.00
C GLY A 7 -11.48 21.14 -0.59
N PRO A 8 -12.07 19.95 -0.40
CA PRO A 8 -12.15 19.37 0.94
C PRO A 8 -10.74 19.42 1.54
N ARG A 9 -10.61 19.91 2.78
CA ARG A 9 -9.30 19.92 3.45
C ARG A 9 -8.75 18.50 3.36
N LEU A 10 -7.44 18.30 3.18
CA LEU A 10 -6.88 16.94 3.13
C LEU A 10 -7.30 16.11 4.38
N SER A 11 -7.58 16.78 5.50
CA SER A 11 -8.14 16.22 6.73
C SER A 11 -9.60 15.75 6.65
N GLN A 12 -10.30 16.02 5.55
CA GLN A 12 -11.70 15.68 5.26
C GLN A 12 -11.81 14.71 4.08
N LEU A 13 -10.68 14.24 3.53
CA LEU A 13 -10.68 13.23 2.47
C LEU A 13 -11.22 11.92 3.03
N VAL A 14 -12.39 11.53 2.55
CA VAL A 14 -12.88 10.15 2.67
C VAL A 14 -12.28 9.38 1.50
N TRP A 15 -11.27 8.56 1.79
CA TRP A 15 -10.71 7.66 0.77
C TRP A 15 -11.69 6.51 0.52
N PRO A 16 -12.27 6.40 -0.69
CA PRO A 16 -13.11 5.27 -1.02
C PRO A 16 -12.27 3.99 -0.92
N PRO A 17 -12.75 2.98 -0.19
CA PRO A 17 -12.00 1.76 0.02
C PRO A 17 -12.08 0.87 -1.23
N SER A 18 -10.90 0.42 -1.66
CA SER A 18 -10.65 -0.60 -2.67
C SER A 18 -10.96 -0.27 -4.15
N LYS A 19 -10.35 -1.08 -5.03
CA LYS A 19 -10.31 -0.91 -6.50
C LYS A 19 -11.52 -1.51 -7.22
N ASP A 20 -12.32 -2.26 -6.50
CA ASP A 20 -13.23 -3.30 -6.99
C ASP A 20 -14.69 -3.06 -6.57
N GLY A 21 -14.99 -1.92 -5.95
CA GLY A 21 -16.36 -1.44 -5.68
C GLY A 21 -17.09 -2.19 -4.55
N TYR A 22 -16.72 -3.44 -4.27
CA TYR A 22 -17.37 -4.28 -3.26
C TYR A 22 -17.21 -3.79 -1.83
N THR A 23 -16.09 -3.14 -1.49
CA THR A 23 -15.83 -2.72 -0.11
C THR A 23 -16.37 -1.32 0.20
N PHE A 24 -16.89 -0.61 -0.81
CA PHE A 24 -17.36 0.77 -0.68
C PHE A 24 -18.51 0.88 0.33
N GLU A 25 -19.46 -0.05 0.30
CA GLU A 25 -20.65 -0.05 1.16
C GLU A 25 -20.42 -0.70 2.54
N MET A 26 -19.30 -1.40 2.74
CA MET A 26 -19.03 -2.10 4.00
C MET A 26 -18.82 -1.12 5.17
N SER A 27 -19.02 -1.56 6.41
CA SER A 27 -18.55 -0.84 7.59
C SER A 27 -17.02 -0.97 7.75
N ARG A 28 -16.40 -0.13 8.59
CA ARG A 28 -14.95 -0.24 8.87
C ARG A 28 -14.55 -1.63 9.43
N PRO A 29 -15.27 -2.22 10.40
CA PRO A 29 -14.94 -3.56 10.90
C PRO A 29 -15.05 -4.66 9.83
N GLU A 30 -16.09 -4.62 9.00
CA GLU A 30 -16.29 -5.60 7.92
C GLU A 30 -15.16 -5.54 6.89
N ARG A 31 -14.76 -4.32 6.49
CA ARG A 31 -13.60 -4.14 5.61
C ARG A 31 -12.31 -4.68 6.21
N ALA A 32 -12.05 -4.38 7.48
CA ALA A 32 -10.84 -4.87 8.14
C ALA A 32 -10.81 -6.41 8.17
N ALA A 33 -11.95 -7.06 8.40
CA ALA A 33 -12.07 -8.52 8.33
C ALA A 33 -11.88 -9.05 6.90
N TYR A 34 -12.46 -8.38 5.90
CA TYR A 34 -12.32 -8.73 4.48
C TYR A 34 -10.86 -8.63 4.02
N ASP A 35 -10.21 -7.49 4.25
CA ASP A 35 -8.82 -7.24 3.85
C ASP A 35 -7.87 -8.27 4.49
N LEU A 36 -8.10 -8.57 5.77
CA LEU A 36 -7.36 -9.59 6.49
C LEU A 36 -7.56 -10.98 5.87
N ALA A 37 -8.81 -11.38 5.61
CA ALA A 37 -9.12 -12.68 5.04
C ALA A 37 -8.49 -12.86 3.64
N VAL A 38 -8.64 -11.87 2.75
CA VAL A 38 -8.03 -11.89 1.41
C VAL A 38 -6.51 -12.00 1.51
N SER A 39 -5.88 -11.21 2.38
CA SER A 39 -4.42 -11.21 2.57
C SER A 39 -3.93 -12.59 3.05
N LEU A 40 -4.59 -13.18 4.06
CA LEU A 40 -4.18 -14.47 4.63
C LEU A 40 -4.42 -15.63 3.65
N ILE A 41 -5.56 -15.66 2.96
CA ILE A 41 -5.88 -16.69 1.97
C ILE A 41 -4.82 -16.70 0.85
N ARG A 42 -4.52 -15.52 0.29
CA ARG A 42 -3.51 -15.37 -0.76
C ARG A 42 -2.12 -15.75 -0.27
N TRP A 43 -1.73 -15.28 0.90
CA TRP A 43 -0.45 -15.64 1.49
C TRP A 43 -0.31 -17.15 1.66
N HIS A 44 -1.33 -17.83 2.20
CA HIS A 44 -1.30 -19.28 2.37
C HIS A 44 -1.24 -20.03 1.03
N ALA A 45 -1.91 -19.56 -0.01
CA ALA A 45 -1.87 -20.16 -1.35
C ALA A 45 -0.44 -20.13 -1.94
N CYS A 46 0.28 -19.03 -1.72
CA CYS A 46 1.64 -18.83 -2.24
C CYS A 46 2.75 -19.40 -1.34
N ASN A 47 2.48 -19.73 -0.07
CA ASN A 47 3.50 -20.14 0.92
C ASN A 47 3.35 -21.59 1.39
N ARG A 48 2.87 -22.49 0.52
CA ARG A 48 2.75 -23.93 0.81
C ARG A 48 4.09 -24.65 0.99
N PHE A 49 5.18 -24.07 0.49
CA PHE A 49 6.54 -24.62 0.59
C PHE A 49 7.52 -23.56 1.11
N ARG A 50 8.53 -23.98 1.88
CA ARG A 50 9.59 -23.08 2.38
C ARG A 50 10.52 -22.69 1.23
N ALA A 51 10.62 -21.40 0.92
CA ALA A 51 11.56 -20.88 -0.09
C ALA A 51 13.03 -21.30 0.14
N ASN A 52 13.46 -21.41 1.40
CA ASN A 52 14.84 -21.78 1.76
C ASN A 52 15.18 -23.28 1.57
N CYS A 53 14.22 -24.20 1.68
CA CYS A 53 14.53 -25.64 1.70
C CYS A 53 13.60 -26.52 0.85
N GLY A 54 12.60 -25.94 0.19
CA GLY A 54 11.65 -26.63 -0.68
C GLY A 54 10.63 -27.54 0.02
N SER A 55 10.74 -27.75 1.33
CA SER A 55 9.80 -28.64 2.07
C SER A 55 8.44 -28.00 2.25
N ALA A 56 7.38 -28.81 2.22
CA ALA A 56 6.03 -28.37 2.54
C ALA A 56 5.99 -27.76 3.95
N THR A 57 5.22 -26.69 4.11
CA THR A 57 4.93 -26.10 5.42
C THR A 57 3.73 -26.80 6.05
N ASP A 58 3.69 -26.82 7.38
CA ASP A 58 2.56 -27.32 8.15
C ASP A 58 1.26 -26.58 7.77
N PRO A 59 0.09 -27.14 8.12
CA PRO A 59 -1.16 -26.40 8.12
C PRO A 59 -1.04 -25.05 8.87
N PRO A 60 -1.87 -24.06 8.54
CA PRO A 60 -1.90 -22.77 9.22
C PRO A 60 -1.91 -22.91 10.75
N ARG A 61 -1.10 -22.09 11.43
CA ARG A 61 -1.05 -21.95 12.89
C ARG A 61 -1.43 -20.53 13.28
N ASP A 62 -1.56 -20.27 14.58
CA ASP A 62 -1.89 -18.95 15.14
C ASP A 62 -3.10 -18.30 14.46
N VAL A 63 -4.20 -19.05 14.33
CA VAL A 63 -5.43 -18.57 13.68
C VAL A 63 -5.21 -18.10 12.23
N GLY A 64 -4.20 -18.64 11.54
CA GLY A 64 -3.87 -18.31 10.15
C GLY A 64 -2.70 -17.34 9.99
N PHE A 65 -2.20 -16.74 11.06
CA PHE A 65 -1.11 -15.75 10.95
C PHE A 65 0.27 -16.36 10.76
N SER A 66 0.40 -17.69 10.78
CA SER A 66 1.70 -18.31 10.56
C SER A 66 1.67 -19.69 9.92
N ARG A 67 2.84 -20.09 9.44
CA ARG A 67 3.16 -21.43 8.91
C ARG A 67 4.51 -21.87 9.47
N LEU A 68 4.62 -23.13 9.88
CA LEU A 68 5.87 -23.72 10.36
C LEU A 68 6.48 -24.63 9.29
N CYS A 69 7.78 -24.55 9.07
CA CYS A 69 8.50 -25.56 8.29
C CYS A 69 9.01 -26.67 9.22
N PRO A 70 8.55 -27.93 9.08
CA PRO A 70 8.95 -29.01 9.98
C PRO A 70 10.41 -29.42 9.83
N LYS A 71 11.04 -29.16 8.66
CA LYS A 71 12.47 -29.43 8.40
C LYS A 71 13.38 -28.36 9.00
N CYS A 72 13.10 -27.08 8.71
CA CYS A 72 13.93 -25.98 9.21
C CYS A 72 13.59 -25.55 10.65
N LYS A 73 12.49 -26.04 11.22
CA LYS A 73 11.95 -25.61 12.53
C LYS A 73 11.78 -24.09 12.64
N ARG A 74 11.42 -23.46 11.53
CA ARG A 74 11.26 -22.00 11.43
C ARG A 74 9.84 -21.64 11.05
N GLN A 75 9.31 -20.67 11.78
CA GLN A 75 8.01 -20.08 11.54
C GLN A 75 8.10 -18.95 10.52
N HIS A 76 6.97 -18.69 9.86
CA HIS A 76 6.81 -17.63 8.89
C HIS A 76 5.53 -16.89 9.11
N PHE A 77 5.57 -15.62 8.75
CA PHE A 77 4.46 -14.70 8.85
C PHE A 77 4.20 -14.06 7.48
N PRO A 78 2.96 -13.63 7.22
CA PRO A 78 2.65 -12.77 6.09
C PRO A 78 3.56 -11.54 6.04
N GLN A 79 4.02 -11.18 4.85
CA GLN A 79 4.81 -9.98 4.63
C GLN A 79 3.88 -8.80 4.30
N ILE A 80 4.12 -7.67 4.95
CA ILE A 80 3.49 -6.39 4.61
C ILE A 80 4.53 -5.57 3.84
N MET A 81 4.16 -5.04 2.68
CA MET A 81 5.02 -4.18 1.87
C MET A 81 4.52 -2.73 1.99
N PRO A 82 5.23 -1.86 2.73
CA PRO A 82 4.82 -0.47 2.85
C PRO A 82 4.95 0.25 1.50
N ALA A 83 4.00 1.13 1.22
CA ALA A 83 3.99 1.96 0.02
C ALA A 83 3.48 3.35 0.36
N VAL A 84 3.95 4.34 -0.39
CA VAL A 84 3.49 5.73 -0.30
C VAL A 84 2.58 6.05 -1.49
N LEU A 85 1.57 6.88 -1.27
CA LEU A 85 0.75 7.52 -2.29
C LEU A 85 0.76 9.02 -1.99
N VAL A 86 1.23 9.84 -2.93
CA VAL A 86 1.52 11.25 -2.65
C VAL A 86 0.87 12.19 -3.67
N ALA A 87 0.22 13.23 -3.15
CA ALA A 87 -0.21 14.38 -3.92
C ALA A 87 0.88 15.46 -3.88
N VAL A 88 1.56 15.67 -5.02
CA VAL A 88 2.61 16.68 -5.14
C VAL A 88 1.99 17.98 -5.64
N MET A 89 2.13 19.05 -4.84
CA MET A 89 1.52 20.36 -5.11
C MET A 89 2.59 21.40 -5.40
N ASP A 90 2.32 22.32 -6.34
CA ASP A 90 3.25 23.38 -6.75
C ASP A 90 3.14 24.67 -5.92
N GLY A 91 2.26 24.70 -4.93
CA GLY A 91 1.97 25.87 -4.10
C GLY A 91 1.09 26.94 -4.77
N ARG A 92 0.74 26.78 -6.04
CA ARG A 92 -0.18 27.64 -6.81
C ARG A 92 -1.58 27.05 -6.97
N GLY A 93 -1.81 25.87 -6.37
CA GLY A 93 -3.07 25.15 -6.42
C GLY A 93 -3.11 24.02 -7.46
N ASN A 94 -1.99 23.73 -8.14
CA ASN A 94 -1.92 22.62 -9.07
C ASN A 94 -1.37 21.36 -8.39
N VAL A 95 -1.75 20.19 -8.92
CA VAL A 95 -1.27 18.87 -8.48
C VAL A 95 -0.69 18.11 -9.66
N ILE A 96 0.42 17.41 -9.44
CA ILE A 96 0.99 16.50 -10.43
C ILE A 96 0.21 15.19 -10.41
N LEU A 97 -0.18 14.72 -11.60
CA LEU A 97 -0.80 13.42 -11.80
C LEU A 97 0.01 12.62 -12.83
N SER A 98 0.14 11.33 -12.62
CA SER A 98 0.78 10.41 -13.57
C SER A 98 -0.24 9.51 -14.28
N GLN A 99 0.16 9.01 -15.44
CA GLN A 99 -0.61 8.07 -16.25
C GLN A 99 0.23 6.81 -16.46
N ARG A 100 0.04 5.79 -15.62
CA ARG A 100 0.84 4.55 -15.69
C ARG A 100 0.68 3.75 -17.00
N ARG A 101 -0.45 3.90 -17.71
CA ARG A 101 -0.71 3.21 -18.98
C ARG A 101 -1.08 4.22 -20.05
N LYS A 102 -0.32 4.29 -21.15
CA LYS A 102 -0.54 5.23 -22.27
C LYS A 102 -1.97 5.24 -22.82
N LYS A 103 -2.71 4.13 -22.72
CA LYS A 103 -4.10 4.00 -23.21
C LYS A 103 -5.18 4.25 -22.14
N SER A 104 -4.81 4.43 -20.87
CA SER A 104 -5.77 4.64 -19.78
C SER A 104 -6.15 6.11 -19.67
N LYS A 105 -7.43 6.47 -19.62
CA LYS A 105 -7.84 7.86 -19.32
C LYS A 105 -7.70 8.23 -17.84
N LEU A 106 -7.31 7.27 -16.99
CA LEU A 106 -7.17 7.50 -15.55
C LEU A 106 -5.82 8.14 -15.24
N LEU A 107 -5.89 9.31 -14.62
CA LEU A 107 -4.79 10.00 -13.99
C LEU A 107 -4.77 9.65 -12.50
N THR A 108 -3.60 9.36 -11.96
CA THR A 108 -3.43 8.95 -10.56
C THR A 108 -2.38 9.80 -9.86
N LEU A 109 -2.43 9.83 -8.54
CA LEU A 109 -1.31 10.31 -7.73
C LEU A 109 -0.07 9.44 -7.95
N LEU A 110 1.10 9.98 -7.60
CA LEU A 110 2.37 9.25 -7.63
C LEU A 110 2.41 8.26 -6.46
N SER A 111 2.98 7.08 -6.67
CA SER A 111 3.05 6.04 -5.63
C SER A 111 4.20 5.08 -5.85
N GLY A 112 4.79 4.60 -4.75
CA GLY A 112 5.88 3.64 -4.81
C GLY A 112 6.09 2.88 -3.52
N PHE A 113 6.90 1.83 -3.59
CA PHE A 113 7.22 0.99 -2.44
C PHE A 113 8.32 1.63 -1.61
N VAL A 114 8.19 1.51 -0.29
CA VAL A 114 9.26 1.88 0.64
C VAL A 114 10.33 0.81 0.58
N LEU A 115 11.58 1.22 0.32
CA LEU A 115 12.70 0.28 0.26
C LEU A 115 13.34 0.05 1.63
N HIS A 116 14.16 -0.99 1.72
CA HIS A 116 14.91 -1.28 2.95
C HIS A 116 15.85 -0.14 3.27
N GLY A 117 15.74 0.40 4.48
CA GLY A 117 16.56 1.51 4.93
C GLY A 117 16.01 2.90 4.58
N GLU A 118 14.84 2.99 3.93
CA GLU A 118 14.17 4.26 3.67
C GLU A 118 13.08 4.55 4.72
N SER A 119 12.96 5.82 5.09
CA SER A 119 11.72 6.37 5.66
C SER A 119 10.66 6.55 4.58
N ALA A 120 9.39 6.67 4.97
CA ALA A 120 8.32 6.97 4.01
C ALA A 120 8.55 8.32 3.30
N GLU A 121 9.10 9.31 3.99
CA GLU A 121 9.43 10.63 3.45
C GLU A 121 10.60 10.57 2.45
N GLU A 122 11.59 9.71 2.69
CA GLU A 122 12.68 9.45 1.74
C GLU A 122 12.14 8.77 0.48
N THR A 123 11.30 7.75 0.63
CA THR A 123 10.61 7.11 -0.49
C THR A 123 9.78 8.11 -1.31
N VAL A 124 9.04 9.02 -0.66
CA VAL A 124 8.31 10.08 -1.38
C VAL A 124 9.25 10.93 -2.23
N ARG A 125 10.39 11.36 -1.68
CA ARG A 125 11.34 12.19 -2.43
C ARG A 125 11.94 11.44 -3.61
N ARG A 126 12.36 10.18 -3.40
CA ARG A 126 12.91 9.32 -4.47
C ARG A 126 11.89 9.09 -5.59
N GLU A 127 10.69 8.61 -5.25
CA GLU A 127 9.66 8.27 -6.24
C GLU A 127 9.23 9.49 -7.07
N VAL A 128 9.14 10.68 -6.45
CA VAL A 128 8.80 11.91 -7.18
C VAL A 128 9.93 12.31 -8.12
N GLU A 129 11.18 12.23 -7.69
CA GLU A 129 12.33 12.55 -8.54
C GLU A 129 12.47 11.55 -9.69
N GLU A 130 12.28 10.25 -9.45
CA GLU A 130 12.35 9.19 -10.47
C GLU A 130 11.22 9.30 -11.51
N GLU A 131 9.97 9.52 -11.09
CA GLU A 131 8.83 9.57 -12.03
C GLU A 131 8.69 10.91 -12.75
N THR A 132 9.17 12.02 -12.17
CA THR A 132 8.89 13.37 -12.69
C THR A 132 10.10 14.28 -12.89
N GLY A 133 11.28 13.91 -12.36
CA GLY A 133 12.47 14.77 -12.32
C GLY A 133 12.35 15.97 -11.36
N SER A 134 11.25 16.09 -10.61
CA SER A 134 11.01 17.20 -9.67
C SER A 134 11.47 16.85 -8.26
N ARG A 135 11.88 17.86 -7.48
CA ARG A 135 12.29 17.70 -6.08
C ARG A 135 11.20 18.23 -5.13
N VAL A 136 10.94 17.48 -4.06
CA VAL A 136 9.98 17.85 -3.02
C VAL A 136 10.71 18.41 -1.80
N SER A 137 10.28 19.59 -1.33
CA SER A 137 10.82 20.22 -0.13
C SER A 137 10.18 19.65 1.14
N GLU A 138 8.85 19.79 1.25
CA GLU A 138 8.08 19.45 2.44
C GLU A 138 7.21 18.22 2.21
N VAL A 139 7.20 17.29 3.17
CA VAL A 139 6.36 16.08 3.15
C VAL A 139 5.47 16.09 4.38
N ARG A 140 4.15 15.91 4.16
CA ARG A 140 3.16 15.86 5.24
C ARG A 140 2.34 14.58 5.16
N TYR A 141 2.39 13.79 6.23
CA TYR A 141 1.55 12.61 6.38
C TYR A 141 0.08 12.99 6.60
N ILE A 142 -0.83 12.27 5.93
CA ILE A 142 -2.29 12.47 6.04
C ILE A 142 -2.98 11.25 6.67
N GLY A 143 -2.57 10.04 6.31
CA GLY A 143 -3.19 8.82 6.80
C GLY A 143 -2.63 7.57 6.14
N SER A 144 -3.12 6.40 6.56
CA SER A 144 -2.76 5.10 6.01
C SER A 144 -4.01 4.26 5.75
N GLN A 145 -3.88 3.34 4.80
CA GLN A 145 -4.92 2.39 4.44
C GLN A 145 -4.27 1.04 4.14
N PRO A 146 -4.89 -0.08 4.57
CA PRO A 146 -4.51 -1.39 4.07
C PRO A 146 -4.79 -1.48 2.56
N TRP A 147 -3.95 -2.23 1.87
CA TRP A 147 -4.15 -2.54 0.46
C TRP A 147 -3.96 -4.05 0.26
N PRO A 148 -5.02 -4.88 0.30
CA PRO A 148 -4.91 -6.35 0.32
C PRO A 148 -4.57 -6.96 -1.06
N TYR A 149 -4.00 -6.17 -1.97
CA TYR A 149 -3.65 -6.56 -3.34
C TYR A 149 -2.13 -6.55 -3.55
N PRO A 150 -1.57 -7.40 -4.44
CA PRO A 150 -2.18 -8.00 -5.64
C PRO A 150 -3.31 -8.94 -5.33
#